data_AF-A0ABD3R235-F1
#
_entry.id   AF-A0ABD3R235-F1
#
_cell.length_a   1.000
_cell.length_b   1.000
_cell.length_c   1.000
_cell.angle_alpha   90.00
_cell.angle_beta   90.00
_cell.angle_gamma   90.00
#
_symmetry.space_group_name_H-M   'P 1'
#
loop_
_entity.id
_entity.type
_entity.pdbx_description
1 polymer ?
#
loop_
_entity_poly.entity_id
_entity_poly.type
_entity_poly.pdbx_seq_one_letter_code
_entity_poly.pdbx_strand_id
1 'polypeptide(L)'
;MPQGTDEVLSCRQVWEEMNALTAGGVIVRNFHRRISMNRGFLVETDLFPREALIAYSEYNLGQPVSDEQHYKYFSEHRGGLQGDYREGIQNKIANVIDCLTRFPLSKRAIITVPNDSNAPHTSDADAKCLREIHFYLDKDDDKKNVILNATVLMRAQAAEIFPKNIHFIGRLMEYITQQLAIKGLLTGSDYDADFSRDAVSVVEIGELFYLATTLVSVRW
;
A
#
# COMPACT_ATOMS: atom_id res chain seq x y z
N MET A 1 -17.19 6.94 20.37
CA MET A 1 -16.27 6.04 19.62
C MET A 1 -16.63 6.17 18.15
N PRO A 2 -15.69 6.42 17.23
CA PRO A 2 -16.05 6.52 15.82
C PRO A 2 -16.55 5.15 15.37
N GLN A 3 -17.75 5.13 14.79
CA GLN A 3 -18.36 3.96 14.17
C GLN A 3 -17.56 3.63 12.91
N GLY A 4 -16.55 2.77 13.03
CA GLY A 4 -16.02 2.06 11.88
C GLY A 4 -17.10 1.08 11.43
N THR A 5 -17.81 1.42 10.35
CA THR A 5 -18.61 0.43 9.63
C THR A 5 -17.66 -0.69 9.19
N ASP A 6 -17.98 -1.95 9.49
CA ASP A 6 -17.25 -3.15 9.01
C ASP A 6 -17.33 -3.34 7.48
N GLU A 7 -17.92 -2.36 6.78
CA GLU A 7 -18.08 -2.34 5.34
C GLU A 7 -16.72 -2.20 4.65
N VAL A 8 -16.50 -3.05 3.64
CA VAL A 8 -15.34 -3.02 2.78
C VAL A 8 -15.66 -2.16 1.56
N LEU A 9 -14.94 -1.04 1.40
CA LEU A 9 -15.18 -0.07 0.33
C LEU A 9 -14.18 -0.22 -0.81
N SER A 10 -14.54 0.24 -2.02
CA SER A 10 -13.57 0.38 -3.11
C SER A 10 -12.62 1.56 -2.87
N CYS A 11 -11.46 1.57 -3.54
CA CYS A 11 -10.51 2.68 -3.47
C CYS A 11 -11.15 4.02 -3.87
N ARG A 12 -12.04 4.02 -4.87
CA ARG A 12 -12.80 5.22 -5.29
C ARG A 12 -13.69 5.74 -4.16
N GLN A 13 -14.50 4.87 -3.55
CA GLN A 13 -15.41 5.25 -2.47
C GLN A 13 -14.66 5.81 -1.26
N VAL A 14 -13.52 5.19 -0.89
CA VAL A 14 -12.67 5.69 0.20
C VAL A 14 -12.10 7.08 -0.14
N TRP A 15 -11.68 7.33 -1.38
CA TRP A 15 -11.25 8.66 -1.80
C TRP A 15 -12.37 9.70 -1.68
N GLU A 16 -13.59 9.36 -2.14
CA GLU A 16 -14.75 10.25 -2.07
C GLU A 16 -15.10 10.58 -0.62
N GLU A 17 -15.07 9.56 0.25
CA GLU A 17 -15.27 9.73 1.68
C GLU A 17 -14.20 10.63 2.31
N MET A 18 -12.91 10.41 2.03
CA MET A 18 -11.83 11.24 2.55
C MET A 18 -12.00 12.71 2.15
N ASN A 19 -12.43 12.99 0.92
CA ASN A 19 -12.69 14.35 0.46
C ASN A 19 -13.91 14.97 1.15
N ALA A 20 -14.99 14.21 1.32
CA ALA A 20 -16.17 14.69 2.05
C ALA A 20 -15.86 15.01 3.52
N LEU A 21 -15.10 14.14 4.20
CA LEU A 21 -14.71 14.31 5.61
C LEU A 21 -13.77 15.49 5.85
N THR A 22 -12.94 15.82 4.87
CA THR A 22 -11.95 16.91 4.97
C THR A 22 -12.42 18.20 4.30
N ALA A 23 -13.66 18.23 3.79
CA ALA A 23 -14.26 19.41 3.21
C ALA A 23 -14.26 20.57 4.21
N GLY A 24 -13.92 21.78 3.74
CA GLY A 24 -13.80 22.96 4.60
C GLY A 24 -12.57 22.99 5.51
N GLY A 25 -11.54 22.18 5.24
CA GLY A 25 -10.27 22.20 5.99
C GLY A 25 -10.31 21.41 7.29
N VAL A 26 -11.31 20.54 7.46
CA VAL A 26 -11.44 19.69 8.64
C VAL A 26 -10.28 18.69 8.72
N ILE A 27 -9.68 18.60 9.90
CA ILE A 27 -8.66 17.58 10.22
C ILE A 27 -9.35 16.42 10.94
N VAL A 28 -9.22 15.22 10.39
CA VAL A 28 -9.72 13.99 11.00
C VAL A 28 -8.56 13.23 11.63
N ARG A 29 -8.73 12.74 12.86
CA ARG A 29 -7.73 11.93 13.57
C ARG A 29 -8.10 10.45 13.52
N ASN A 30 -7.10 9.60 13.32
CA ASN A 30 -7.22 8.14 13.33
C ASN A 30 -8.29 7.61 12.34
N PHE A 31 -8.29 8.17 11.13
CA PHE A 31 -9.13 7.67 10.04
C PHE A 31 -8.71 6.24 9.70
N HIS A 32 -9.68 5.35 9.54
CA HIS A 32 -9.42 3.98 9.14
C HIS A 32 -10.53 3.42 8.25
N ARG A 33 -10.16 2.54 7.30
CA ARG A 33 -11.09 1.83 6.42
C ARG A 33 -10.55 0.47 6.01
N ARG A 34 -11.46 -0.49 5.77
CA ARG A 34 -11.16 -1.70 4.99
C ARG A 34 -11.41 -1.40 3.53
N ILE A 35 -10.42 -1.68 2.70
CA ILE A 35 -10.44 -1.35 1.27
C ILE A 35 -10.32 -2.63 0.48
N SER A 36 -11.26 -2.87 -0.44
CA SER A 36 -11.18 -3.94 -1.41
C SER A 36 -10.16 -3.56 -2.49
N MET A 37 -9.00 -4.23 -2.51
CA MET A 37 -7.93 -4.00 -3.48
C MET A 37 -8.13 -4.84 -4.75
N ASN A 38 -8.84 -5.97 -4.64
CA ASN A 38 -9.21 -6.84 -5.77
C ASN A 38 -10.16 -6.20 -6.78
N ARG A 39 -10.93 -5.17 -6.39
CA ARG A 39 -11.78 -4.37 -7.29
C ARG A 39 -11.01 -3.31 -8.09
N GLY A 40 -9.69 -3.28 -7.94
CA GLY A 40 -8.82 -2.29 -8.56
C GLY A 40 -8.48 -1.14 -7.62
N PHE A 41 -7.26 -0.65 -7.75
CA PHE A 41 -6.69 0.44 -6.95
C PHE A 41 -6.42 1.71 -7.75
N LEU A 42 -6.89 1.76 -8.99
CA LEU A 42 -6.77 2.93 -9.83
C LEU A 42 -7.87 3.94 -9.49
N VAL A 43 -7.45 5.13 -9.08
CA VAL A 43 -8.33 6.27 -8.79
C VAL A 43 -7.86 7.44 -9.64
N GLU A 44 -8.39 7.58 -10.85
CA GLU A 44 -7.98 8.66 -11.75
C GLU A 44 -8.62 9.99 -11.31
N THR A 45 -7.82 11.06 -11.38
CA THR A 45 -8.25 12.44 -11.10
C THR A 45 -7.47 13.37 -12.02
N ASP A 46 -7.89 14.64 -12.15
CA ASP A 46 -7.14 15.63 -12.93
C ASP A 46 -5.70 15.80 -12.42
N LEU A 47 -5.50 15.74 -11.09
CA LEU A 47 -4.17 15.81 -10.49
C LEU A 47 -3.36 14.54 -10.75
N PHE A 48 -4.02 13.37 -10.75
CA PHE A 48 -3.40 12.06 -10.91
C PHE A 48 -4.05 11.28 -12.06
N PRO A 49 -3.68 11.59 -13.31
CA PRO A 49 -4.01 10.72 -14.44
C PRO A 49 -3.26 9.39 -14.31
N ARG A 50 -3.77 8.35 -14.97
CA ARG A 50 -3.19 6.99 -14.93
C ARG A 50 -1.68 6.95 -15.15
N GLU A 51 -1.18 7.68 -16.13
CA GLU A 51 0.24 7.67 -16.48
C GLU A 51 1.11 8.25 -15.36
N ALA A 52 0.61 9.27 -14.65
CA ALA A 52 1.29 9.80 -13.47
C ALA A 52 1.30 8.76 -12.34
N LEU A 53 0.18 8.09 -12.09
CA LEU A 53 0.07 7.05 -11.05
C LEU A 53 1.03 5.88 -11.32
N ILE A 54 1.12 5.43 -12.57
CA ILE A 54 2.07 4.41 -13.02
C ILE A 54 3.50 4.88 -12.77
N ALA A 55 3.88 6.05 -13.30
CA ALA A 55 5.24 6.57 -13.17
C ALA A 55 5.69 6.71 -11.70
N TYR A 56 4.83 7.25 -10.82
CA TYR A 56 5.12 7.35 -9.39
C TYR A 56 5.30 5.98 -8.73
N SER A 57 4.47 5.01 -9.11
CA SER A 57 4.50 3.68 -8.49
C SER A 57 5.72 2.89 -8.95
N GLU A 58 6.04 2.92 -10.24
CA GLU A 58 7.25 2.32 -10.81
C GLU A 58 8.50 2.92 -10.16
N TYR A 59 8.56 4.25 -10.08
CA TYR A 59 9.66 4.95 -9.44
C TYR A 59 9.85 4.48 -7.99
N ASN A 60 8.79 4.49 -7.17
CA ASN A 60 8.85 4.09 -5.77
C ASN A 60 9.13 2.59 -5.57
N LEU A 61 8.74 1.74 -6.53
CA LEU A 61 9.10 0.34 -6.58
C LEU A 61 10.54 0.12 -7.05
N GLY A 62 11.33 1.17 -7.30
CA GLY A 62 12.70 1.05 -7.77
C GLY A 62 12.83 0.57 -9.21
N GLN A 63 11.75 0.65 -9.99
CA GLN A 63 11.77 0.40 -11.42
C GLN A 63 12.31 1.63 -12.16
N PRO A 64 12.93 1.45 -13.34
CA PRO A 64 13.36 2.57 -14.17
C PRO A 64 12.15 3.39 -14.64
N VAL A 65 12.28 4.72 -14.56
CA VAL A 65 11.33 5.70 -15.11
C VAL A 65 12.14 6.64 -15.99
N SER A 66 11.64 6.96 -17.18
CA SER A 66 12.37 7.83 -18.11
C SER A 66 12.46 9.26 -17.60
N ASP A 67 13.49 10.00 -18.02
CA ASP A 67 13.63 11.43 -17.68
C ASP A 67 12.41 12.25 -18.14
N GLU A 68 11.81 11.87 -19.28
CA GLU A 68 10.60 12.49 -19.80
C GLU A 68 9.40 12.26 -18.85
N GLN A 69 9.18 11.01 -18.41
CA GLN A 69 8.13 10.69 -17.43
C GLN A 69 8.38 11.41 -16.10
N HIS A 70 9.64 11.46 -15.67
CA HIS A 70 10.03 12.15 -14.44
C HIS A 70 9.69 13.64 -14.53
N TYR A 71 10.16 14.32 -15.57
CA TYR A 71 9.90 15.74 -15.81
C TYR A 71 8.40 16.06 -15.93
N LYS A 72 7.66 15.20 -16.64
CA LYS A 72 6.23 15.41 -16.90
C LYS A 72 5.35 15.21 -15.68
N TYR A 73 5.65 14.20 -14.86
CA TYR A 73 4.74 13.77 -13.81
C TYR A 73 5.15 14.18 -12.40
N PHE A 74 6.45 14.39 -12.14
CA PHE A 74 6.94 14.66 -10.79
C PHE A 74 6.94 16.15 -10.50
N SER A 75 6.13 16.57 -9.52
CA SER A 75 6.03 17.96 -9.08
C SER A 75 5.80 18.06 -7.57
N GLU A 76 6.11 19.22 -6.98
CA GLU A 76 5.86 19.48 -5.56
C GLU A 76 4.39 19.26 -5.18
N HIS A 77 3.47 19.72 -6.02
CA HIS A 77 2.03 19.60 -5.80
C HIS A 77 1.54 18.14 -5.76
N ARG A 78 2.22 17.23 -6.46
CA ARG A 78 1.98 15.77 -6.39
C ARG A 78 2.81 15.08 -5.31
N GLY A 79 3.49 15.84 -4.45
CA GLY A 79 4.35 15.34 -3.38
C GLY A 79 5.70 14.82 -3.86
N GLY A 80 6.28 15.44 -4.89
CA GLY A 80 7.61 15.08 -5.43
C GLY A 80 8.79 15.36 -4.49
N LEU A 81 8.60 16.22 -3.47
CA LEU A 81 9.61 16.49 -2.44
C LEU A 81 9.57 15.51 -1.25
N GLN A 82 8.60 14.58 -1.22
CA GLN A 82 8.32 13.74 -0.05
C GLN A 82 9.26 12.54 0.06
N GLY A 83 10.57 12.78 0.11
CA GLY A 83 11.63 11.80 0.38
C GLY A 83 11.67 10.58 -0.56
N ASP A 84 12.73 9.79 -0.44
CA ASP A 84 12.91 8.60 -1.28
C ASP A 84 12.34 7.32 -0.63
N TYR A 85 11.27 6.75 -1.18
CA TYR A 85 10.76 5.42 -0.77
C TYR A 85 11.63 4.26 -1.30
N ARG A 86 12.53 4.53 -2.25
CA ARG A 86 13.28 3.53 -3.01
C ARG A 86 14.43 2.90 -2.24
N GLU A 87 14.88 3.56 -1.17
CA GLU A 87 16.02 3.07 -0.40
C GLU A 87 15.78 1.64 0.09
N GLY A 88 16.52 0.71 -0.50
CA GLY A 88 16.43 -0.72 -0.24
C GLY A 88 15.09 -1.38 -0.60
N ILE A 89 14.21 -0.74 -1.38
CA ILE A 89 12.83 -1.22 -1.60
C ILE A 89 12.80 -2.63 -2.19
N GLN A 90 13.69 -2.93 -3.14
CA GLN A 90 13.82 -4.25 -3.76
C GLN A 90 14.19 -5.34 -2.72
N ASN A 91 15.12 -5.03 -1.80
CA ASN A 91 15.51 -5.95 -0.74
C ASN A 91 14.36 -6.16 0.27
N LYS A 92 13.62 -5.09 0.60
CA LYS A 92 12.46 -5.17 1.50
C LYS A 92 11.35 -6.04 0.89
N ILE A 93 11.06 -5.87 -0.40
CA ILE A 93 10.10 -6.70 -1.14
C ILE A 93 10.56 -8.17 -1.17
N ALA A 94 11.83 -8.43 -1.48
CA ALA A 94 12.39 -9.77 -1.48
C ALA A 94 12.27 -10.46 -0.11
N ASN A 95 12.51 -9.73 0.98
CA ASN A 95 12.33 -10.23 2.35
C ASN A 95 10.86 -10.56 2.68
N VAL A 96 9.91 -9.75 2.23
CA VAL A 96 8.47 -10.06 2.36
C VAL A 96 8.13 -11.34 1.62
N ILE A 97 8.57 -11.48 0.37
CA ILE A 97 8.32 -12.67 -0.44
C ILE A 97 8.92 -13.93 0.21
N ASP A 98 10.17 -13.87 0.67
CA ASP A 98 10.82 -14.98 1.38
C ASP A 98 10.03 -15.36 2.65
N CYS A 99 9.65 -14.36 3.45
CA CYS A 99 8.87 -14.56 4.66
C CYS A 99 7.52 -15.23 4.37
N LEU A 100 6.74 -14.73 3.41
CA LEU A 100 5.42 -15.27 3.08
C LEU A 100 5.51 -16.65 2.44
N THR A 101 6.58 -16.94 1.68
CA THR A 101 6.79 -18.25 1.06
C THR A 101 7.15 -19.32 2.09
N ARG A 102 8.05 -18.99 3.04
CA ARG A 102 8.62 -19.98 3.98
C ARG A 102 7.87 -20.03 5.31
N PHE A 103 7.25 -18.93 5.70
CA PHE A 103 6.57 -18.74 6.98
C PHE A 103 5.24 -17.99 6.77
N PRO A 104 4.25 -18.61 6.11
CA PRO A 104 3.01 -17.93 5.68
C PRO A 104 2.19 -17.31 6.82
N LEU A 105 2.34 -17.83 8.05
CA LEU A 105 1.69 -17.31 9.26
C LEU A 105 2.55 -16.27 10.03
N SER A 106 3.70 -15.90 9.48
CA SER A 106 4.62 -14.98 10.13
C SER A 106 4.09 -13.56 10.13
N LYS A 107 4.19 -12.91 11.30
CA LYS A 107 3.89 -11.47 11.48
C LYS A 107 5.02 -10.55 11.03
N ARG A 108 6.03 -11.08 10.34
CA ARG A 108 7.27 -10.36 9.96
C ARG A 108 7.36 -10.02 8.48
N ALA A 109 6.33 -10.32 7.70
CA ALA A 109 6.22 -9.86 6.32
C ALA A 109 5.86 -8.36 6.32
N ILE A 110 6.85 -7.50 6.60
CA ILE A 110 6.68 -6.07 6.80
C ILE A 110 7.64 -5.25 5.94
N ILE A 111 7.15 -4.14 5.39
CA ILE A 111 7.97 -3.07 4.81
C ILE A 111 7.86 -1.84 5.72
N THR A 112 8.98 -1.39 6.23
CA THR A 112 9.08 -0.17 7.04
C THR A 112 9.73 0.96 6.25
N VAL A 113 9.19 2.16 6.45
CA VAL A 113 9.73 3.43 5.99
C VAL A 113 10.17 4.17 7.25
N PRO A 114 11.47 4.13 7.60
CA PRO A 114 11.96 4.67 8.86
C PRO A 114 11.70 6.18 8.93
N ASN A 115 11.45 6.65 10.14
CA ASN A 115 11.38 8.06 10.46
C ASN A 115 12.73 8.48 11.06
N ASP A 116 13.27 9.62 10.66
CA ASP A 116 14.26 10.28 11.49
C ASP A 116 13.53 10.89 12.70
N SER A 117 13.97 10.52 13.90
CA SER A 117 13.41 11.05 15.15
C SER A 117 13.81 12.50 15.40
N ASN A 118 14.81 13.01 14.69
CA ASN A 118 15.32 14.37 14.78
C ASN A 118 15.13 15.18 13.49
N ALA A 119 14.18 14.76 12.63
CA ALA A 119 13.91 15.46 11.37
C ALA A 119 13.62 16.96 11.61
N PRO A 120 14.26 17.88 10.86
CA PRO A 120 14.04 19.30 11.03
C PRO A 120 12.62 19.70 10.61
N HIS A 121 11.92 20.47 11.46
CA HIS A 121 10.55 20.92 11.19
C HIS A 121 10.41 21.89 10.01
N THR A 122 11.52 22.37 9.46
CA THR A 122 11.58 23.28 8.30
C THR A 122 11.78 22.57 6.97
N SER A 123 11.81 21.23 6.96
CA SER A 123 12.07 20.41 5.77
C SER A 123 11.03 19.31 5.62
N ASP A 124 10.53 19.13 4.39
CA ASP A 124 9.65 18.02 4.03
C ASP A 124 10.40 16.79 3.52
N ALA A 125 11.74 16.79 3.57
CA ALA A 125 12.55 15.67 3.09
C ALA A 125 12.20 14.33 3.78
N ASP A 126 11.87 14.37 5.07
CA ASP A 126 11.44 13.20 5.86
C ASP A 126 9.91 13.09 6.00
N ALA A 127 9.16 13.93 5.28
CA ALA A 127 7.71 14.01 5.39
C ALA A 127 6.95 12.85 4.73
N LYS A 128 7.59 11.70 4.52
CA LYS A 128 6.96 10.46 4.01
C LYS A 128 5.71 10.12 4.84
N CYS A 129 4.59 9.94 4.18
CA CYS A 129 3.30 9.70 4.83
C CYS A 129 3.14 8.24 5.27
N LEU A 130 3.59 7.31 4.42
CA LEU A 130 3.61 5.89 4.70
C LEU A 130 4.72 5.56 5.70
N ARG A 131 4.41 4.75 6.72
CA ARG A 131 5.37 4.29 7.73
C ARG A 131 5.55 2.78 7.71
N GLU A 132 4.48 2.02 7.60
CA GLU A 132 4.55 0.56 7.63
C GLU A 132 3.49 -0.05 6.72
N ILE A 133 3.83 -1.18 6.08
CA ILE A 133 2.88 -2.09 5.45
C ILE A 133 3.17 -3.50 5.94
N HIS A 134 2.16 -4.13 6.53
CA HIS A 134 2.19 -5.50 7.02
C HIS A 134 1.40 -6.37 6.04
N PHE A 135 2.02 -7.43 5.52
CA PHE A 135 1.39 -8.36 4.59
C PHE A 135 1.07 -9.67 5.31
N TYR A 136 -0.04 -10.29 4.93
CA TYR A 136 -0.44 -11.59 5.46
C TYR A 136 -1.25 -12.35 4.42
N LEU A 137 -1.25 -13.68 4.56
CA LEU A 137 -1.97 -14.59 3.69
C LEU A 137 -3.17 -15.15 4.44
N ASP A 138 -4.34 -15.03 3.84
CA ASP A 138 -5.53 -15.77 4.25
C ASP A 138 -5.87 -16.83 3.21
N LYS A 139 -6.75 -17.76 3.58
CA LYS A 139 -7.37 -18.69 2.64
C LYS A 139 -8.77 -18.20 2.32
N ASP A 140 -9.21 -18.40 1.09
CA ASP A 140 -10.63 -18.25 0.77
C ASP A 140 -11.48 -19.29 1.52
N ASP A 141 -12.79 -19.08 1.56
CA ASP A 141 -13.74 -19.93 2.30
C ASP A 141 -13.67 -21.40 1.85
N ASP A 142 -13.36 -21.63 0.57
CA ASP A 142 -13.19 -22.95 -0.05
C ASP A 142 -11.79 -23.55 0.16
N LYS A 143 -10.87 -22.82 0.82
CA LYS A 143 -9.46 -23.15 1.08
C LYS A 143 -8.63 -23.47 -0.17
N LYS A 144 -9.08 -23.06 -1.35
CA LYS A 144 -8.45 -23.34 -2.66
C LYS A 144 -7.54 -22.21 -3.12
N ASN A 145 -7.89 -20.98 -2.77
CA ASN A 145 -7.11 -19.81 -3.13
C ASN A 145 -6.43 -19.21 -1.89
N VAL A 146 -5.26 -18.65 -2.11
CA VAL A 146 -4.56 -17.87 -1.10
C VAL A 146 -4.75 -16.40 -1.43
N ILE A 147 -5.18 -15.62 -0.44
CA ILE A 147 -5.48 -14.21 -0.57
C ILE A 147 -4.38 -13.41 0.12
N LEU A 148 -3.69 -12.55 -0.62
CA LEU A 148 -2.75 -11.58 -0.07
C LEU A 148 -3.50 -10.36 0.43
N ASN A 149 -3.51 -10.20 1.75
CA ASN A 149 -4.05 -9.04 2.44
C ASN A 149 -2.93 -8.17 3.00
N ALA A 150 -3.26 -6.92 3.31
CA ALA A 150 -2.30 -6.01 3.93
C ALA A 150 -2.93 -5.09 4.98
N THR A 151 -2.11 -4.58 5.89
CA THR A 151 -2.41 -3.48 6.80
C THR A 151 -1.41 -2.37 6.59
N VAL A 152 -1.86 -1.13 6.40
CA VAL A 152 -1.00 0.04 6.22
C VAL A 152 -1.16 1.05 7.33
N LEU A 153 -0.02 1.56 7.81
CA LEU A 153 0.06 2.68 8.73
C LEU A 153 0.59 3.93 8.02
N MET A 154 -0.24 4.96 7.98
CA MET A 154 0.08 6.28 7.48
C MET A 154 0.13 7.26 8.65
N ARG A 155 1.23 8.00 8.81
CA ARG A 155 1.30 9.08 9.82
C ARG A 155 0.39 10.27 9.47
N ALA A 156 0.16 10.46 8.17
CA ALA A 156 -0.72 11.47 7.63
C ALA A 156 -1.22 11.01 6.25
N GLN A 157 -2.42 11.41 5.86
CA GLN A 157 -2.94 11.25 4.52
C GLN A 157 -3.62 12.54 4.10
N ALA A 158 -3.25 13.09 2.96
CA ALA A 158 -3.98 14.18 2.35
C ALA A 158 -4.97 13.61 1.33
N ALA A 159 -6.27 13.93 1.42
CA ALA A 159 -7.32 13.26 0.62
C ALA A 159 -7.03 13.31 -0.90
N GLU A 160 -6.57 14.45 -1.41
CA GLU A 160 -6.24 14.64 -2.83
C GLU A 160 -5.03 13.78 -3.28
N ILE A 161 -4.12 13.43 -2.36
CA ILE A 161 -2.92 12.61 -2.62
C ILE A 161 -3.19 11.11 -2.44
N PHE A 162 -4.34 10.73 -1.88
CA PHE A 162 -4.70 9.32 -1.68
C PHE A 162 -4.57 8.47 -2.96
N PRO A 163 -4.98 8.94 -4.16
CA PRO A 163 -4.82 8.17 -5.40
C PRO A 163 -3.39 7.70 -5.66
N LYS A 164 -2.40 8.57 -5.43
CA LYS A 164 -0.98 8.23 -5.58
C LYS A 164 -0.57 7.11 -4.62
N ASN A 165 -0.94 7.25 -3.35
CA ASN A 165 -0.51 6.32 -2.30
C ASN A 165 -1.20 4.96 -2.45
N ILE A 166 -2.51 4.94 -2.71
CA ILE A 166 -3.25 3.68 -2.87
C ILE A 166 -2.81 2.91 -4.12
N HIS A 167 -2.50 3.63 -5.20
CA HIS A 167 -2.00 2.99 -6.41
C HIS A 167 -0.62 2.37 -6.20
N PHE A 168 0.29 3.06 -5.50
CA PHE A 168 1.59 2.48 -5.13
C PHE A 168 1.42 1.20 -4.28
N ILE A 169 0.57 1.24 -3.24
CA ILE A 169 0.31 0.07 -2.39
C ILE A 169 -0.30 -1.08 -3.20
N GLY A 170 -1.26 -0.79 -4.08
CA GLY A 170 -1.87 -1.78 -4.96
C GLY A 170 -0.88 -2.42 -5.91
N ARG A 171 -0.02 -1.64 -6.56
CA ARG A 171 1.06 -2.15 -7.43
C ARG A 171 2.07 -2.99 -6.67
N LEU A 172 2.38 -2.62 -5.42
CA LEU A 172 3.24 -3.40 -4.55
C LEU A 172 2.62 -4.76 -4.19
N MET A 173 1.33 -4.78 -3.81
CA MET A 173 0.60 -6.03 -3.54
C MET A 173 0.51 -6.91 -4.79
N GLU A 174 0.26 -6.32 -5.96
CA GLU A 174 0.24 -7.02 -7.24
C GLU A 174 1.59 -7.65 -7.57
N TYR A 175 2.68 -6.90 -7.40
CA TYR A 175 4.02 -7.42 -7.61
C TYR A 175 4.34 -8.60 -6.67
N ILE A 176 4.04 -8.49 -5.37
CA ILE A 176 4.24 -9.58 -4.41
C ILE A 176 3.41 -10.81 -4.80
N THR A 177 2.15 -10.61 -5.16
CA THR A 177 1.23 -11.68 -5.60
C THR A 177 1.79 -12.44 -6.80
N GLN A 178 2.26 -11.72 -7.82
CA GLN A 178 2.89 -12.32 -9.01
C GLN A 178 4.15 -13.13 -8.63
N GLN A 179 4.98 -12.61 -7.73
CA GLN A 179 6.20 -13.31 -7.28
C GLN A 179 5.88 -14.56 -6.47
N LEU A 180 4.86 -14.53 -5.62
CA LEU A 180 4.40 -15.70 -4.86
C LEU A 180 3.85 -16.79 -5.80
N ALA A 181 3.09 -16.40 -6.83
CA ALA A 181 2.59 -17.32 -7.84
C ALA A 181 3.72 -17.99 -8.63
N ILE A 182 4.77 -17.25 -9.02
CA ILE A 182 5.94 -17.78 -9.76
C ILE A 182 6.77 -18.74 -8.90
N LYS A 183 7.07 -18.36 -7.65
CA LYS A 183 7.91 -19.18 -6.77
C LYS A 183 7.21 -20.48 -6.34
N GLY A 184 5.89 -20.53 -6.48
CA GLY A 184 5.04 -21.46 -5.75
C GLY A 184 5.11 -21.14 -4.26
N LEU A 185 3.97 -21.20 -3.57
CA LEU A 185 4.01 -21.36 -2.12
C LEU A 185 4.62 -22.74 -1.85
N LEU A 186 5.96 -22.78 -1.75
CA LEU A 186 6.71 -23.95 -1.36
C LEU A 186 6.31 -24.24 0.08
N THR A 187 5.32 -25.11 0.25
CA THR A 187 4.91 -25.62 1.55
C THR A 187 6.11 -26.35 2.16
N GLY A 188 6.88 -25.63 2.97
CA GLY A 188 8.02 -26.14 3.70
C GLY A 188 7.58 -27.30 4.59
N SER A 189 8.38 -28.36 4.56
CA SER A 189 8.29 -29.55 5.39
C SER A 189 8.05 -29.23 6.87
N ASP A 190 7.11 -29.99 7.45
CA ASP A 190 7.04 -30.35 8.88
C ASP A 190 6.51 -29.35 9.92
N TYR A 191 6.09 -28.13 9.56
CA TYR A 191 5.64 -27.17 10.58
C TYR A 191 4.14 -26.88 10.69
N ASP A 192 3.31 -27.03 9.65
CA ASP A 192 1.87 -26.77 9.80
C ASP A 192 1.00 -27.54 8.79
N ALA A 193 0.07 -28.35 9.31
CA ALA A 193 -0.86 -29.16 8.51
C ALA A 193 -1.87 -28.32 7.73
N ASP A 194 -2.16 -27.08 8.17
CA ASP A 194 -3.21 -26.24 7.58
C ASP A 194 -2.84 -25.66 6.20
N PHE A 195 -1.56 -25.59 5.84
CA PHE A 195 -1.08 -25.20 4.51
C PHE A 195 -0.46 -26.38 3.73
N SER A 196 -0.73 -27.63 4.13
CA SER A 196 -0.03 -28.78 3.54
C SER A 196 -0.50 -29.15 2.12
N ARG A 197 0.50 -29.37 1.25
CA ARG A 197 0.60 -30.24 0.05
C ARG A 197 -0.41 -30.20 -1.10
N ASP A 198 -1.46 -29.40 -1.06
CA ASP A 198 -2.15 -29.05 -2.30
C ASP A 198 -1.45 -27.85 -2.93
N ALA A 199 -1.01 -28.00 -4.18
CA ALA A 199 -0.38 -26.93 -4.93
C ALA A 199 -1.33 -25.72 -4.94
N VAL A 200 -1.02 -24.69 -4.14
CA VAL A 200 -1.75 -23.43 -4.15
C VAL A 200 -1.67 -22.89 -5.57
N SER A 201 -2.80 -22.93 -6.26
CA SER A 201 -2.85 -22.71 -7.71
C SER A 201 -2.89 -21.23 -8.08
N VAL A 202 -3.38 -20.37 -7.17
CA VAL A 202 -3.53 -18.94 -7.40
C VAL A 202 -3.33 -18.18 -6.08
N VAL A 203 -2.51 -17.12 -6.14
CA VAL A 203 -2.48 -16.08 -5.11
C VAL A 203 -3.25 -14.89 -5.67
N GLU A 204 -4.26 -14.42 -4.95
CA GLU A 204 -5.09 -13.29 -5.35
C GLU A 204 -4.84 -12.11 -4.41
N ILE A 205 -5.03 -10.88 -4.90
CA ILE A 205 -5.05 -9.69 -4.03
C ILE A 205 -6.37 -9.69 -3.27
N GLY A 206 -6.36 -9.36 -1.98
CA GLY A 206 -7.56 -9.22 -1.17
C GLY A 206 -7.85 -7.79 -0.74
N GLU A 207 -7.85 -7.59 0.58
CA GLU A 207 -8.17 -6.37 1.27
C GLU A 207 -6.93 -5.64 1.82
N LEU A 208 -7.09 -4.34 2.00
CA LEU A 208 -6.18 -3.47 2.72
C LEU A 208 -6.90 -2.87 3.93
N PHE A 209 -6.42 -3.15 5.14
CA PHE A 209 -6.77 -2.33 6.29
C PHE A 209 -5.91 -1.06 6.28
N TYR A 210 -6.56 0.08 6.10
CA TYR A 210 -5.91 1.37 5.94
C TYR A 210 -6.08 2.21 7.18
N LEU A 211 -4.98 2.66 7.79
CA LEU A 211 -4.99 3.55 8.95
C LEU A 211 -4.18 4.80 8.66
N ALA A 212 -4.79 5.98 8.83
CA ALA A 212 -4.11 7.26 8.83
C ALA A 212 -4.31 7.98 10.16
N THR A 213 -3.21 8.27 10.88
CA THR A 213 -3.30 8.96 12.18
C THR A 213 -3.80 10.39 12.05
N THR A 214 -3.55 11.02 10.89
CA THR A 214 -4.10 12.33 10.54
C THR A 214 -4.57 12.32 9.09
N LEU A 215 -5.82 12.70 8.84
CA LEU A 215 -6.39 12.90 7.52
C LEU A 215 -6.71 14.39 7.33
N VAL A 216 -6.26 14.96 6.21
CA VAL A 216 -6.36 16.40 5.91
C VAL A 216 -6.73 16.66 4.45
N SER A 217 -7.17 17.88 4.16
CA SER A 217 -7.17 18.44 2.79
C SER A 217 -5.81 19.10 2.52
N VAL A 218 -5.35 19.11 1.26
CA VAL A 218 -4.15 19.85 0.83
C VAL A 218 -4.47 21.31 0.51
N ARG A 219 -5.75 21.66 0.37
CA ARG A 219 -6.19 23.03 0.09
C ARG A 219 -6.20 23.83 1.41
N TRP A 220 -5.11 24.56 1.64
CA TRP A 220 -5.03 25.65 2.62
C TRP A 220 -5.16 26.98 1.89
#